data_AF-A0A2C5ZRU3-F1
#
_entry.id   AF-A0A2C5ZRU3-F1
#
_cell.length_a   1.000
_cell.length_b   1.000
_cell.length_c   1.000
_cell.angle_alpha   90.00
_cell.angle_beta   90.00
_cell.angle_gamma   90.00
#
_symmetry.space_group_name_H-M   'P 1'
#
loop_
_entity.id
_entity.type
_entity.pdbx_description
1 polymer ?
#
loop_
_entity_poly.entity_id
_entity_poly.type
_entity_poly.pdbx_seq_one_letter_code
_entity_poly.pdbx_strand_id
1 'polypeptide(L)' 'MAEEGELRDMFERFGRVTRVFLAKDRETGMAKGFAFISYADRSDAVKACNKMDGYGFKHLILRVEFAKKAQ' A
#
# COMPACT_ATOMS: atom_id res chain seq x y z
N MET A 1 -7.08 -8.97 -8.98
CA MET A 1 -6.45 -8.85 -7.66
C MET A 1 -5.40 -7.75 -7.70
N ALA A 2 -4.95 -7.23 -6.56
CA ALA A 2 -3.85 -6.27 -6.50
C ALA A 2 -2.50 -7.02 -6.57
N GLU A 3 -1.50 -6.41 -7.17
CA GLU A 3 -0.14 -6.95 -7.27
C GLU A 3 0.87 -5.99 -6.66
N GLU A 4 2.01 -6.51 -6.21
CA GLU A 4 3.06 -5.70 -5.58
C GLU A 4 3.62 -4.64 -6.54
N GLY A 5 3.75 -4.97 -7.83
CA GLY A 5 4.19 -4.03 -8.85
C GLY A 5 3.22 -2.87 -9.05
N GLU A 6 1.92 -3.16 -9.12
CA GLU A 6 0.87 -2.14 -9.27
C GLU A 6 0.82 -1.18 -8.08
N LEU A 7 0.94 -1.72 -6.87
CA LEU A 7 1.02 -0.91 -5.66
C LEU A 7 2.30 -0.08 -5.66
N ARG A 8 3.44 -0.68 -6.00
CA ARG A 8 4.71 0.04 -6.07
C ARG A 8 4.63 1.23 -7.03
N ASP A 9 4.18 1.02 -8.26
CA ASP A 9 4.04 2.08 -9.26
C ASP A 9 3.10 3.20 -8.79
N MET A 10 1.93 2.82 -8.27
CA MET A 10 0.92 3.77 -7.80
C MET A 10 1.44 4.63 -6.63
N PHE A 11 2.21 4.03 -5.72
CA PHE A 11 2.73 4.70 -4.54
C PHE A 11 4.09 5.41 -4.78
N GLU A 12 4.92 4.97 -5.74
CA GLU A 12 6.19 5.63 -6.11
C GLU A 12 6.00 7.07 -6.62
N ARG A 13 4.80 7.42 -7.10
CA ARG A 13 4.45 8.78 -7.54
C ARG A 13 4.45 9.80 -6.40
N PHE A 14 4.33 9.37 -5.15
CA PHE A 14 4.32 10.25 -3.98
C PHE A 14 5.71 10.44 -3.37
N GLY A 15 6.63 9.51 -3.61
CA GLY A 15 7.98 9.53 -3.09
C GLY A 15 8.67 8.18 -3.19
N ARG A 16 9.90 8.11 -2.67
CA ARG A 16 10.73 6.91 -2.80
C ARG A 16 10.23 5.76 -1.92
N VAL A 17 9.61 4.77 -2.54
CA VAL A 17 9.18 3.53 -1.87
C VAL A 17 10.39 2.63 -1.63
N THR A 18 10.64 2.28 -0.38
CA THR A 18 11.76 1.39 0.02
C THR A 18 11.33 -0.07 0.09
N ARG A 19 10.06 -0.33 0.44
CA ARG A 19 9.53 -1.69 0.55
C ARG A 19 8.03 -1.71 0.27
N VAL A 20 7.60 -2.71 -0.49
CA VAL A 20 6.19 -3.09 -0.65
C VAL A 20 6.05 -4.50 -0.11
N PHE A 21 5.05 -4.72 0.73
CA PHE A 21 4.69 -6.04 1.21
C PHE A 21 3.19 -6.24 1.00
N LEU A 22 2.83 -7.06 0.02
CA LEU A 22 1.44 -7.45 -0.20
C LEU A 22 1.16 -8.73 0.60
N ALA A 23 0.24 -8.65 1.55
CA ALA A 23 -0.16 -9.83 2.31
C ALA A 23 -0.93 -10.78 1.39
N LYS A 24 -0.30 -11.91 1.07
CA LYS A 24 -0.91 -13.00 0.31
C LYS A 24 -1.16 -14.16 1.25
N ASP A 25 -2.27 -14.84 1.04
CA ASP A 25 -2.60 -16.07 1.70
C ASP A 25 -1.68 -17.19 1.19
N ARG A 26 -1.06 -17.93 2.10
CA ARG A 26 -0.01 -18.90 1.75
C ARG A 26 -0.56 -20.17 1.10
N GLU A 27 -1.81 -20.50 1.39
CA GLU A 27 -2.47 -21.71 0.87
C GLU A 27 -3.14 -21.45 -0.48
N THR A 28 -3.82 -20.31 -0.62
CA THR A 28 -4.56 -19.95 -1.84
C THR A 28 -3.79 -19.05 -2.80
N GLY A 29 -2.69 -18.42 -2.36
CA GLY A 29 -1.94 -17.42 -3.12
C GLY A 29 -2.68 -16.09 -3.33
N MET A 30 -3.89 -15.95 -2.80
CA MET A 30 -4.73 -14.77 -3.00
C MET A 30 -4.34 -13.63 -2.06
N ALA A 31 -4.46 -12.39 -2.51
CA ALA A 31 -4.22 -11.23 -1.64
C ALA A 31 -5.24 -11.20 -0.50
N LYS A 32 -4.78 -11.10 0.76
CA LYS A 32 -5.62 -11.01 1.97
C LYS A 32 -6.36 -9.68 2.10
N GLY A 33 -6.20 -8.77 1.13
CA GLY A 33 -6.87 -7.46 1.09
C GLY A 33 -6.11 -6.33 1.78
N PHE A 34 -4.86 -6.54 2.21
CA PHE A 34 -4.03 -5.47 2.79
C PHE A 34 -2.58 -5.55 2.31
N ALA A 35 -1.92 -4.39 2.31
CA ALA A 35 -0.51 -4.25 1.96
C ALA A 35 0.16 -3.21 2.85
N PHE A 36 1.47 -3.35 3.04
CA PHE A 36 2.30 -2.38 3.72
C PHE A 36 3.27 -1.74 2.74
N ILE A 37 3.28 -0.40 2.70
CA ILE A 37 4.21 0.39 1.91
C ILE A 37 5.13 1.13 2.89
N SER A 38 6.44 0.95 2.75
CA SER A 38 7.45 1.73 3.45
C SER A 38 8.04 2.77 2.50
N TYR A 39 8.07 4.02 2.96
CA TYR A 39 8.74 5.12 2.28
C TYR A 39 10.10 5.39 2.92
N ALA A 40 11.01 5.98 2.15
CA ALA A 40 12.26 6.53 2.68
C ALA A 40 11.96 7.71 3.63
N ASP A 41 11.00 8.56 3.26
CA ASP A 41 10.66 9.77 3.97
C ASP A 41 9.23 9.73 4.53
N ARG A 42 9.08 10.20 5.78
CA ARG A 42 7.77 10.29 6.44
C ARG A 42 6.84 11.26 5.71
N SER A 43 7.37 12.36 5.18
CA SER A 43 6.58 13.36 4.46
C SER A 43 5.89 12.77 3.23
N ASP A 44 6.54 11.84 2.53
CA ASP A 44 5.98 11.18 1.36
C ASP A 44 4.90 10.18 1.75
N ALA A 45 5.09 9.45 2.87
CA ALA A 45 4.05 8.61 3.43
C ALA A 45 2.79 9.40 3.82
N VAL A 46 2.94 10.60 4.39
CA VAL A 46 1.79 11.49 4.70
C VAL A 46 1.05 11.90 3.42
N LYS A 47 1.77 12.32 2.37
CA LYS A 47 1.16 12.70 1.09
C LYS A 47 0.38 11.54 0.47
N ALA A 48 1.00 10.35 0.46
CA ALA A 48 0.38 9.15 -0.06
C ALA A 48 -0.89 8.78 0.73
N CYS A 49 -0.83 8.83 2.07
CA CYS A 49 -1.99 8.58 2.94
C CYS A 49 -3.15 9.51 2.60
N ASN A 50 -2.90 10.82 2.53
CA ASN A 50 -3.94 11.80 2.26
C ASN A 50 -4.53 11.71 0.84
N LYS A 51 -3.75 11.25 -0.15
CA LYS A 51 -4.20 11.19 -1.54
C LYS A 51 -4.83 9.84 -1.92
N MET A 52 -4.37 8.76 -1.31
CA MET A 52 -4.78 7.40 -1.64
C MET A 52 -5.87 6.86 -0.72
N ASP A 53 -6.08 7.46 0.46
CA ASP A 53 -7.22 7.11 1.31
C ASP A 53 -8.54 7.51 0.61
N GLY A 54 -9.46 6.55 0.50
CA GLY A 54 -10.71 6.72 -0.25
C GLY A 54 -10.56 6.59 -1.77
N TYR A 55 -9.38 6.28 -2.28
CA TYR A 55 -9.16 6.13 -3.72
C TYR A 55 -9.78 4.84 -4.27
N GLY A 56 -10.51 4.93 -5.37
CA GLY A 56 -11.08 3.79 -6.07
C GLY A 56 -10.01 3.02 -6.87
N PHE A 57 -9.72 1.79 -6.48
CA PHE A 57 -8.83 0.89 -7.21
C PHE A 57 -9.59 -0.37 -7.64
N LYS A 58 -9.79 -0.51 -8.96
CA LYS A 58 -10.61 -1.57 -9.57
C LYS A 58 -12.05 -1.51 -9.03
N HIS A 59 -12.49 -2.51 -8.28
CA HIS A 59 -13.83 -2.56 -7.65
C HIS A 59 -13.77 -2.33 -6.14
N LEU A 60 -12.64 -1.81 -5.62
CA LEU A 60 -12.42 -1.60 -4.19
C LEU A 60 -12.10 -0.14 -3.91
N ILE A 61 -12.55 0.36 -2.77
CA ILE A 61 -12.09 1.62 -2.21
C ILE A 61 -10.90 1.32 -1.30
N LEU A 62 -9.76 1.92 -1.58
CA LEU A 62 -8.57 1.77 -0.77
C LEU A 62 -8.73 2.56 0.53
N ARG A 63 -8.32 1.94 1.63
CA ARG A 63 -8.11 2.64 2.90
C ARG A 63 -6.62 2.67 3.19
N VAL A 64 -6.07 3.87 3.39
CA VAL A 64 -4.64 4.07 3.58
C VAL A 64 -4.43 4.78 4.91
N GLU A 65 -3.76 4.11 5.83
CA GLU A 65 -3.49 4.61 7.17
C GLU A 65 -2.05 4.29 7.57
N PHE A 66 -1.50 5.03 8.53
CA PHE A 66 -0.21 4.71 9.11
C PHE A 66 -0.27 3.35 9.81
N ALA A 67 0.60 2.43 9.40
CA ALA A 67 0.73 1.14 10.06
C ALA A 67 1.09 1.35 11.54
N LYS A 68 0.25 0.82 12.44
CA LYS A 68 0.62 0.72 13.86
C LYS A 68 1.80 -0.25 13.94
N LYS A 69 2.86 0.13 14.66
CA LYS A 69 3.97 -0.78 14.93
C LYS A 69 3.39 -2.06 15.53
N ALA A 70 3.75 -3.21 14.96
CA ALA A 70 3.61 -4.47 15.68
C ALA A 70 4.55 -4.35 16.89
N GLN A 71 3.95 -4.21 18.08
CA GLN A 71 4.67 -4.24 19.34
C GLN A 71 5.04 -5.68 19.68
#